data_AF-A0A7C7ND42-F1
#
_entry.id   AF-A0A7C7ND42-F1
#
_cell.length_a   1.000
_cell.length_b   1.000
_cell.length_c   1.000
_cell.angle_alpha   90.00
_cell.angle_beta   90.00
_cell.angle_gamma   90.00
#
_symmetry.space_group_name_H-M   'P 1'
#
loop_
_entity.id
_entity.type
_entity.pdbx_description
1 polymer ?
#
loop_
_entity_poly.entity_id
_entity_poly.type
_entity_poly.pdbx_seq_one_letter_code
_entity_poly.pdbx_strand_id
1 'polypeptide(L)'
;MNHLIGDAFYRTGKYKEAVPYLEKYNKATKTSREEDYRLGFAYYKSGKYNMAIRLFDRVKKEEDSLGQIAYYHIGESLLKLDNQISARSAFEGAAFIDMDPVVQEDALYNYAILSYKLDINPYDEAVEAFEMYLSKYPNSERTEDVYQYLVNVYMSTNNYAKALASLGKIPNKDITLKTAYQLIAFNQGVERFQKANFTGAISSFKLVDKHPIDPALNAQSAYWIADANYRLKRYDLAIQGYKQV
;
A
#
# COMPACT_ATOMS: atom_id res chain seq x y z
N MET A 1 29.69 14.52 -32.34
CA MET A 1 30.53 13.43 -31.81
C MET A 1 30.17 13.04 -30.38
N ASN A 2 30.04 13.99 -29.43
CA ASN A 2 29.67 13.66 -28.04
C ASN A 2 28.32 12.93 -27.92
N HIS A 3 27.32 13.29 -28.75
CA HIS A 3 26.03 12.59 -28.77
C HIS A 3 26.18 11.08 -29.03
N LEU A 4 26.86 10.71 -30.12
CA LEU A 4 27.01 9.31 -30.52
C LEU A 4 27.84 8.49 -29.51
N ILE A 5 28.90 9.09 -28.94
CA ILE A 5 29.72 8.41 -27.92
C ILE A 5 28.90 8.19 -26.65
N GLY A 6 28.20 9.23 -26.18
CA GLY A 6 27.32 9.14 -25.01
C GLY A 6 26.19 8.12 -25.22
N ASP A 7 25.56 8.11 -26.39
CA ASP A 7 24.49 7.16 -26.73
C ASP A 7 25.01 5.72 -26.82
N ALA A 8 26.21 5.51 -27.36
CA ALA A 8 26.84 4.19 -27.39
C ALA A 8 27.11 3.65 -25.97
N PHE A 9 27.65 4.48 -25.07
CA PHE A 9 27.83 4.11 -23.67
C PHE A 9 26.48 3.84 -22.97
N TYR A 10 25.48 4.68 -23.23
CA TYR A 10 24.13 4.50 -22.69
C TYR A 10 23.52 3.16 -23.09
N ARG A 11 23.53 2.84 -24.40
CA ARG A 11 22.96 1.59 -24.94
C ARG A 11 23.69 0.34 -24.49
N THR A 12 24.96 0.47 -24.10
CA THR A 12 25.76 -0.62 -23.52
C THR A 12 25.70 -0.68 -21.99
N GLY A 13 24.84 0.12 -21.35
CA GLY A 13 24.62 0.13 -19.90
C GLY A 13 25.73 0.80 -19.09
N LYS A 14 26.71 1.43 -19.76
CA LYS A 14 27.83 2.15 -19.14
C LYS A 14 27.43 3.59 -18.80
N TYR A 15 26.47 3.71 -17.88
CA TYR A 15 25.81 4.98 -17.61
C TYR A 15 26.78 6.04 -17.07
N LYS A 16 27.70 5.68 -16.17
CA LYS A 16 28.66 6.62 -15.57
C LYS A 16 29.57 7.23 -16.64
N GLU A 17 30.01 6.42 -17.60
CA GLU A 17 30.83 6.81 -18.73
C GLU A 17 30.04 7.60 -19.77
N ALA A 18 28.74 7.32 -19.94
CA ALA A 18 27.86 8.07 -20.84
C ALA A 18 27.66 9.52 -20.38
N VAL A 19 27.50 9.75 -19.07
CA VAL A 19 27.17 11.06 -18.48
C VAL A 19 28.01 12.22 -19.03
N PRO A 20 29.36 12.22 -18.97
CA PRO A 20 30.14 13.38 -19.43
C PRO A 20 29.93 13.73 -20.91
N TYR A 21 29.71 12.74 -21.78
CA TYR A 21 29.47 12.97 -23.21
C TYR A 21 28.05 13.49 -23.46
N LEU A 22 27.05 12.88 -22.82
CA LEU A 22 25.65 13.30 -22.92
C LEU A 22 25.45 14.71 -22.32
N GLU A 23 26.11 15.03 -21.20
CA GLU A 23 26.12 16.37 -20.61
C GLU A 23 26.67 17.43 -21.56
N LYS A 24 27.83 17.14 -22.18
CA LYS A 24 28.47 18.07 -23.12
C LYS A 24 27.61 18.31 -24.35
N TYR A 25 26.91 17.28 -24.82
CA TYR A 25 25.93 17.41 -25.89
C TYR A 25 24.73 18.26 -25.45
N ASN A 26 24.09 17.93 -24.33
CA ASN A 26 22.91 18.65 -23.81
C ASN A 26 23.17 20.15 -23.56
N LYS A 27 24.38 20.53 -23.13
CA LYS A 27 24.76 21.94 -22.93
C LYS A 27 24.99 22.71 -24.24
N ALA A 28 25.38 22.02 -25.31
CA ALA A 28 25.79 22.65 -26.56
C ALA A 28 24.65 22.82 -27.57
N THR A 29 23.56 22.07 -27.40
CA THR A 29 22.46 22.00 -28.37
C THR A 29 21.12 21.93 -27.67
N LYS A 30 20.05 22.39 -28.35
CA LYS A 30 18.68 22.13 -27.92
C LYS A 30 18.39 20.64 -28.08
N THR A 31 18.01 19.97 -27.00
CA THR A 31 17.71 18.53 -26.97
C THR A 31 16.23 18.23 -27.07
N SER A 32 15.90 17.03 -27.52
CA SER A 32 14.55 16.46 -27.48
C SER A 32 14.20 15.90 -26.09
N ARG A 33 12.91 15.59 -25.86
CA ARG A 33 12.47 14.90 -24.64
C ARG A 33 13.14 13.54 -24.47
N GLU A 34 13.34 12.79 -25.55
CA GLU A 34 14.04 11.50 -25.51
C GLU A 34 15.52 11.64 -25.11
N GLU A 35 16.20 12.65 -25.64
CA GLU A 35 17.61 12.92 -25.32
C GLU A 35 17.77 13.38 -23.86
N ASP A 36 16.87 14.25 -23.39
CA ASP A 36 16.78 14.66 -21.98
C ASP A 36 16.51 13.44 -21.07
N TYR A 37 15.61 12.54 -21.47
CA TYR A 37 15.34 11.32 -20.73
C TYR A 37 16.57 10.41 -20.66
N ARG A 38 17.29 10.18 -21.78
CA ARG A 38 18.51 9.34 -21.78
C ARG A 38 19.57 9.88 -20.83
N LEU A 39 19.82 11.19 -20.84
CA LEU A 39 20.76 11.78 -19.89
C LEU A 39 20.22 11.71 -18.44
N GLY A 40 18.93 11.94 -18.23
CA GLY A 40 18.27 11.79 -16.93
C GLY A 40 18.41 10.37 -16.37
N PHE A 41 18.18 9.35 -17.20
CA PHE A 41 18.33 7.95 -16.83
C PHE A 41 19.79 7.58 -16.59
N ALA A 42 20.73 8.09 -17.39
CA ALA A 42 22.16 7.92 -17.12
C ALA A 42 22.56 8.51 -15.75
N TYR A 43 22.01 9.68 -15.38
CA TYR A 43 22.19 10.24 -14.04
C TYR A 43 21.58 9.37 -12.95
N TYR A 44 20.34 8.92 -13.12
CA TYR A 44 19.65 8.03 -12.18
C TYR A 44 20.47 6.77 -11.90
N LYS A 45 20.88 6.05 -12.95
CA LYS A 45 21.70 4.83 -12.84
C LYS A 45 23.11 5.10 -12.27
N SER A 46 23.59 6.33 -12.35
CA SER A 46 24.87 6.76 -11.79
C SER A 46 24.75 7.30 -10.35
N GLY A 47 23.56 7.29 -9.74
CA GLY A 47 23.32 7.80 -8.39
C GLY A 47 23.23 9.33 -8.29
N LYS A 48 23.17 10.03 -9.42
CA LYS A 48 23.10 11.49 -9.52
C LYS A 48 21.64 11.98 -9.51
N TYR A 49 20.88 11.59 -8.48
CA TYR A 49 19.41 11.72 -8.44
C TYR A 49 18.88 13.15 -8.62
N ASN A 50 19.49 14.14 -7.96
CA ASN A 50 19.09 15.55 -8.12
C ASN A 50 19.21 16.06 -9.57
N MET A 51 20.21 15.57 -10.33
CA MET A 51 20.37 15.95 -11.73
C MET A 51 19.43 15.16 -12.64
N ALA A 52 19.14 13.90 -12.29
CA ALA A 52 18.15 13.09 -12.98
C ALA A 52 16.76 13.73 -12.93
N ILE A 53 16.30 14.12 -11.72
CA ILE A 53 14.99 14.75 -11.49
C ILE A 53 14.81 16.00 -12.37
N ARG A 54 15.82 16.89 -12.44
CA ARG A 54 15.75 18.11 -13.26
C ARG A 54 15.52 17.83 -14.76
N LEU A 55 16.04 16.72 -15.28
CA LEU A 55 15.81 16.33 -16.67
C LEU A 55 14.46 15.64 -16.82
N PHE A 56 14.11 14.73 -15.93
CA PHE A 56 12.80 14.10 -15.95
C PHE A 56 11.65 15.10 -15.79
N ASP A 57 11.82 16.20 -15.04
CA ASP A 57 10.85 17.29 -14.94
C ASP A 57 10.59 18.00 -16.29
N ARG A 58 11.57 18.01 -17.19
CA ARG A 58 11.37 18.51 -18.57
C ARG A 58 10.63 17.49 -19.42
N VAL A 59 10.88 16.21 -19.18
CA VAL A 59 10.31 15.09 -19.93
C VAL A 59 8.86 14.85 -19.56
N LYS A 60 8.48 14.94 -18.27
CA LYS A 60 7.14 14.58 -17.75
C LYS A 60 5.98 15.48 -18.18
N LYS A 61 6.25 16.52 -18.98
CA LYS A 61 5.28 17.58 -19.32
C LYS A 61 4.13 17.12 -20.22
N GLU A 62 4.27 15.98 -20.88
CA GLU A 62 3.25 15.41 -21.77
C GLU A 62 2.78 14.09 -21.16
N GLU A 63 1.47 13.83 -21.25
CA GLU A 63 0.83 12.60 -20.75
C GLU A 63 0.98 11.47 -21.79
N ASP A 64 2.22 11.03 -22.00
CA ASP A 64 2.56 9.90 -22.87
C ASP A 64 3.43 8.88 -22.14
N SER A 65 3.79 7.78 -22.81
CA SER A 65 4.61 6.72 -22.21
C SER A 65 5.94 7.24 -21.66
N LEU A 66 6.53 8.25 -22.32
CA LEU A 66 7.78 8.86 -21.89
C LEU A 66 7.59 9.74 -20.65
N GLY A 67 6.46 10.43 -20.55
CA GLY A 67 6.07 11.21 -19.38
C GLY A 67 5.76 10.33 -18.17
N GLN A 68 5.04 9.23 -18.37
CA GLN A 68 4.75 8.25 -17.32
C GLN A 68 6.03 7.70 -16.68
N ILE A 69 6.97 7.20 -17.50
CA ILE A 69 8.22 6.65 -17.00
C ILE A 69 9.13 7.72 -16.39
N ALA A 70 9.05 8.98 -16.86
CA ALA A 70 9.75 10.10 -16.23
C ALA A 70 9.20 10.39 -14.82
N TYR A 71 7.88 10.44 -14.63
CA TYR A 71 7.26 10.53 -13.30
C TYR A 71 7.73 9.39 -12.39
N TYR A 72 7.72 8.16 -12.90
CA TYR A 72 8.14 6.99 -12.16
C TYR A 72 9.59 7.10 -11.66
N HIS A 73 10.54 7.45 -12.54
CA HIS A 73 11.94 7.63 -12.13
C HIS A 73 12.18 8.85 -11.26
N ILE A 74 11.33 9.89 -11.32
CA ILE A 74 11.34 10.96 -10.31
C ILE A 74 10.97 10.38 -8.94
N GLY A 75 9.92 9.58 -8.85
CA GLY A 75 9.52 8.88 -7.63
C GLY A 75 10.64 8.04 -7.04
N GLU A 76 11.25 7.17 -7.84
CA GLU A 76 12.39 6.36 -7.41
C GLU A 76 13.59 7.21 -6.95
N SER A 77 13.93 8.27 -7.71
CA SER A 77 15.02 9.17 -7.37
C SER A 77 14.77 9.90 -6.04
N LEU A 78 13.53 10.31 -5.78
CA LEU A 78 13.14 10.98 -4.54
C LEU A 78 13.18 10.04 -3.34
N LEU A 79 12.80 8.77 -3.50
CA LEU A 79 13.00 7.75 -2.45
C LEU A 79 14.48 7.57 -2.10
N LYS A 80 15.38 7.58 -3.10
CA LYS A 80 16.83 7.50 -2.86
C LYS A 80 17.39 8.74 -2.15
N LEU A 81 16.66 9.86 -2.19
CA LEU A 81 16.97 11.09 -1.48
C LEU A 81 16.19 11.24 -0.16
N ASP A 82 15.48 10.19 0.27
CA ASP A 82 14.62 10.17 1.46
C ASP A 82 13.50 11.24 1.47
N ASN A 83 13.12 11.74 0.29
CA ASN A 83 12.01 12.67 0.13
C ASN A 83 10.73 11.90 -0.22
N GLN A 84 10.16 11.25 0.79
CA GLN A 84 8.98 10.39 0.64
C GLN A 84 7.73 11.18 0.20
N ILE A 85 7.54 12.42 0.68
CA ILE A 85 6.38 13.25 0.34
C ILE A 85 6.37 13.55 -1.16
N SER A 86 7.47 14.06 -1.70
CA SER A 86 7.54 14.33 -3.14
C SER A 86 7.55 13.05 -3.97
N ALA A 87 8.12 11.96 -3.45
CA ALA A 87 8.08 10.66 -4.13
C ALA A 87 6.65 10.18 -4.32
N ARG A 88 5.81 10.30 -3.29
CA ARG A 88 4.38 9.96 -3.34
C ARG A 88 3.67 10.65 -4.51
N SER A 89 3.81 11.96 -4.62
CA SER A 89 3.19 12.74 -5.72
C SER A 89 3.74 12.36 -7.10
N ALA A 90 5.00 11.96 -7.19
CA ALA A 90 5.57 11.51 -8.45
C ALA A 90 5.03 10.13 -8.88
N PHE A 91 4.86 9.20 -7.93
CA PHE A 91 4.22 7.91 -8.18
C PHE A 91 2.74 8.06 -8.50
N GLU A 92 2.03 8.97 -7.83
CA GLU A 92 0.67 9.35 -8.21
C GLU A 92 0.60 9.76 -9.68
N GLY A 93 1.45 10.72 -10.10
CA GLY A 93 1.51 11.15 -11.50
C GLY A 93 1.77 10.00 -12.49
N ALA A 94 2.65 9.05 -12.16
CA ALA A 94 2.88 7.87 -13.00
C ALA A 94 1.71 6.87 -13.01
N ALA A 95 1.00 6.72 -11.89
CA ALA A 95 -0.13 5.80 -11.75
C ALA A 95 -1.37 6.26 -12.54
N PHE A 96 -1.55 7.57 -12.72
CA PHE A 96 -2.72 8.15 -13.38
C PHE A 96 -2.53 8.43 -14.88
N ILE A 97 -1.33 8.19 -15.43
CA ILE A 97 -1.12 8.18 -16.89
C ILE A 97 -1.39 6.76 -17.42
N ASP A 98 -2.31 6.64 -18.39
CA ASP A 98 -2.76 5.35 -18.93
C ASP A 98 -1.96 4.93 -20.17
N MET A 99 -0.71 4.48 -19.94
CA MET A 99 0.24 4.16 -21.01
C MET A 99 0.83 2.75 -20.88
N ASP A 100 1.80 2.55 -19.98
CA ASP A 100 2.36 1.24 -19.66
C ASP A 100 1.68 0.67 -18.41
N PRO A 101 0.92 -0.44 -18.51
CA PRO A 101 0.22 -1.04 -17.38
C PRO A 101 1.16 -1.54 -16.27
N VAL A 102 2.39 -1.96 -16.60
CA VAL A 102 3.37 -2.44 -15.62
C VAL A 102 3.87 -1.28 -14.76
N VAL A 103 4.20 -0.15 -15.40
CA VAL A 103 4.58 1.08 -14.69
C VAL A 103 3.42 1.60 -13.87
N GLN A 104 2.21 1.55 -14.43
CA GLN A 104 0.99 2.03 -13.78
C GLN A 104 0.67 1.25 -12.50
N GLU A 105 0.76 -0.09 -12.55
CA GLU A 105 0.55 -0.96 -11.40
C GLU A 105 1.58 -0.68 -10.31
N ASP A 106 2.86 -0.66 -10.67
CA ASP A 106 3.94 -0.47 -9.71
C ASP A 106 3.90 0.94 -9.09
N ALA A 107 3.61 1.96 -9.90
CA ALA A 107 3.44 3.33 -9.43
C ALA A 107 2.26 3.44 -8.47
N LEU A 108 1.11 2.82 -8.79
CA LEU A 108 -0.07 2.86 -7.92
C LEU A 108 0.20 2.18 -6.58
N TYR A 109 0.93 1.06 -6.60
CA TYR A 109 1.35 0.36 -5.40
C TYR A 109 2.24 1.24 -4.50
N ASN A 110 3.26 1.87 -5.08
CA ASN A 110 4.16 2.76 -4.34
C ASN A 110 3.44 4.01 -3.82
N TYR A 111 2.53 4.58 -4.61
CA TYR A 111 1.67 5.68 -4.17
C TYR A 111 0.88 5.28 -2.93
N ALA A 112 0.17 4.15 -2.96
CA ALA A 112 -0.64 3.69 -1.83
C ALA A 112 0.18 3.43 -0.56
N ILE A 113 1.35 2.78 -0.68
CA ILE A 113 2.23 2.53 0.47
C ILE A 113 2.79 3.84 1.05
N LEU A 114 3.17 4.79 0.20
CA LEU A 114 3.69 6.07 0.68
C LEU A 114 2.58 6.90 1.34
N SER A 115 1.36 6.86 0.80
CA SER A 115 0.18 7.45 1.46
C SER A 115 -0.02 6.84 2.85
N TYR A 116 0.05 5.50 2.98
CA TYR A 116 -0.06 4.83 4.26
C TYR A 116 1.03 5.26 5.27
N LYS A 117 2.28 5.37 4.82
CA LYS A 117 3.43 5.69 5.69
C LYS A 117 3.47 7.14 6.15
N LEU A 118 3.02 8.07 5.31
CA LEU A 118 3.16 9.50 5.53
C LEU A 118 1.98 10.14 6.24
N ASP A 119 0.82 9.50 6.20
CA ASP A 119 -0.39 10.11 6.68
C ASP A 119 -0.49 10.05 8.21
N ILE A 120 -0.82 11.21 8.79
CA ILE A 120 -1.10 11.35 10.22
C ILE A 120 -2.47 10.71 10.53
N ASN A 121 -3.37 10.71 9.54
CA ASN A 121 -4.66 10.03 9.58
C ASN A 121 -4.83 9.16 8.32
N PRO A 122 -4.18 7.99 8.23
CA PRO A 122 -4.07 7.13 7.03
C PRO A 122 -5.40 6.57 6.50
N TYR A 123 -6.52 6.98 7.06
CA TYR A 123 -7.83 6.44 6.76
C TYR A 123 -8.40 6.89 5.42
N ASP A 124 -8.04 8.08 4.92
CA ASP A 124 -8.69 8.62 3.73
C ASP A 124 -7.86 8.31 2.47
N GLU A 125 -6.66 8.89 2.34
CA GLU A 125 -5.88 8.77 1.08
C GLU A 125 -5.32 7.36 0.86
N ALA A 126 -4.80 6.70 1.90
CA ALA A 126 -4.20 5.38 1.76
C ALA A 126 -5.25 4.29 1.47
N VAL A 127 -6.41 4.36 2.13
CA VAL A 127 -7.51 3.40 1.89
C VAL A 127 -8.04 3.53 0.48
N GLU A 128 -8.28 4.76 0.00
CA GLU A 128 -8.72 5.00 -1.38
C GLU A 128 -7.71 4.43 -2.39
N ALA A 129 -6.42 4.68 -2.18
CA ALA A 129 -5.36 4.16 -3.05
C ALA A 129 -5.28 2.62 -3.04
N PHE A 130 -5.39 1.97 -1.88
CA PHE A 130 -5.38 0.52 -1.76
C PHE A 130 -6.65 -0.13 -2.34
N GLU A 131 -7.83 0.43 -2.08
CA GLU A 131 -9.09 -0.05 -2.67
C GLU A 131 -9.06 0.09 -4.20
N MET A 132 -8.54 1.20 -4.73
CA MET A 132 -8.31 1.40 -6.15
C MET A 132 -7.33 0.37 -6.72
N TYR A 133 -6.22 0.09 -6.03
CA TYR A 133 -5.26 -0.93 -6.46
C TYR A 133 -5.90 -2.32 -6.57
N LEU A 134 -6.66 -2.75 -5.56
CA LEU A 134 -7.35 -4.04 -5.56
C LEU A 134 -8.44 -4.13 -6.64
N SER A 135 -9.10 -3.01 -6.95
CA SER A 135 -10.10 -2.93 -8.02
C SER A 135 -9.47 -3.08 -9.40
N LYS A 136 -8.34 -2.40 -9.63
CA LYS A 136 -7.66 -2.38 -10.94
C LYS A 136 -6.79 -3.60 -11.19
N TYR A 137 -6.18 -4.14 -10.14
CA TYR A 137 -5.23 -5.26 -10.21
C TYR A 137 -5.64 -6.43 -9.30
N PRO A 138 -6.84 -7.00 -9.45
CA PRO A 138 -7.38 -8.02 -8.54
C PRO A 138 -6.63 -9.35 -8.54
N ASN A 139 -5.78 -9.59 -9.56
CA ASN A 139 -4.97 -10.81 -9.71
C ASN A 139 -3.48 -10.56 -9.46
N SER A 140 -3.09 -9.38 -8.96
CA SER A 140 -1.69 -9.09 -8.67
C SER A 140 -1.16 -9.96 -7.54
N GLU A 141 0.11 -10.35 -7.64
CA GLU A 141 0.85 -11.03 -6.56
C GLU A 141 0.95 -10.17 -5.29
N ARG A 142 0.73 -8.85 -5.39
CA ARG A 142 0.77 -7.92 -4.24
C ARG A 142 -0.59 -7.72 -3.56
N THR A 143 -1.66 -8.34 -4.04
CA THR A 143 -3.01 -8.17 -3.46
C THR A 143 -3.08 -8.56 -1.98
N GLU A 144 -2.36 -9.61 -1.58
CA GLU A 144 -2.27 -10.05 -0.19
C GLU A 144 -1.62 -8.98 0.71
N ASP A 145 -0.52 -8.38 0.25
CA ASP A 145 0.17 -7.30 0.96
C ASP A 145 -0.75 -6.07 1.12
N VAL A 146 -1.47 -5.71 0.05
CA VAL A 146 -2.46 -4.61 0.09
C VAL A 146 -3.59 -4.88 1.07
N TYR A 147 -4.12 -6.10 1.13
CA TYR A 147 -5.11 -6.44 2.15
C TYR A 147 -4.53 -6.34 3.56
N GLN A 148 -3.27 -6.71 3.78
CA GLN A 148 -2.61 -6.58 5.08
C GLN A 148 -2.47 -5.10 5.50
N TYR A 149 -2.11 -4.21 4.57
CA TYR A 149 -2.12 -2.77 4.84
C TYR A 149 -3.51 -2.26 5.24
N LEU A 150 -4.57 -2.65 4.50
CA LEU A 150 -5.94 -2.29 4.84
C LEU A 150 -6.35 -2.80 6.23
N VAL A 151 -5.97 -4.02 6.60
CA VAL A 151 -6.22 -4.55 7.96
C VAL A 151 -5.58 -3.65 9.02
N ASN A 152 -4.34 -3.22 8.81
CA ASN A 152 -3.64 -2.35 9.75
C ASN A 152 -4.32 -0.97 9.86
N VAL A 153 -4.73 -0.37 8.75
CA VAL A 153 -5.44 0.92 8.73
C VAL A 153 -6.80 0.83 9.42
N TYR A 154 -7.58 -0.21 9.12
CA TYR A 154 -8.88 -0.40 9.74
C TYR A 154 -8.77 -0.76 11.22
N MET A 155 -7.66 -1.36 11.64
CA MET A 155 -7.36 -1.58 13.04
C MET A 155 -7.05 -0.31 13.80
N SER A 156 -6.19 0.56 13.26
CA SER A 156 -5.85 1.83 13.93
C SER A 156 -7.04 2.77 14.04
N THR A 157 -8.03 2.63 13.15
CA THR A 157 -9.26 3.43 13.15
C THR A 157 -10.46 2.73 13.79
N ASN A 158 -10.26 1.58 14.44
CA ASN A 158 -11.31 0.75 15.06
C ASN A 158 -12.43 0.32 14.09
N ASN A 159 -12.20 0.35 12.78
CA ASN A 159 -13.13 -0.18 11.79
C ASN A 159 -13.01 -1.71 11.67
N TYR A 160 -13.34 -2.41 12.75
CA TYR A 160 -13.18 -3.86 12.84
C TYR A 160 -13.97 -4.63 11.77
N ALA A 161 -15.09 -4.09 11.30
CA ALA A 161 -15.89 -4.73 10.26
C ALA A 161 -15.14 -4.79 8.93
N LYS A 162 -14.57 -3.67 8.48
CA LYS A 162 -13.74 -3.64 7.28
C LYS A 162 -12.44 -4.43 7.47
N ALA A 163 -11.83 -4.39 8.65
CA ALA A 163 -10.63 -5.18 8.95
C ALA A 163 -10.88 -6.71 8.80
N LEU A 164 -11.98 -7.23 9.36
CA LEU A 164 -12.35 -8.64 9.20
C LEU A 164 -12.69 -9.00 7.76
N ALA A 165 -13.31 -8.08 7.01
CA ALA A 165 -13.59 -8.28 5.59
C ALA A 165 -12.29 -8.39 4.77
N SER A 166 -11.33 -7.48 4.99
CA SER A 166 -10.01 -7.52 4.35
C SER A 166 -9.24 -8.79 4.71
N LEU A 167 -9.21 -9.20 5.99
CA LEU A 167 -8.64 -10.49 6.38
C LEU A 167 -9.32 -11.65 5.66
N GLY A 168 -10.64 -11.60 5.50
CA GLY A 168 -11.42 -12.61 4.78
C GLY A 168 -10.96 -12.81 3.33
N LYS A 169 -10.36 -11.80 2.70
CA LYS A 169 -9.86 -11.85 1.32
C LYS A 169 -8.47 -12.46 1.18
N ILE A 170 -7.69 -12.52 2.26
CA ILE A 170 -6.37 -13.17 2.25
C ILE A 170 -6.56 -14.69 2.32
N PRO A 171 -6.22 -15.47 1.27
CA PRO A 171 -6.50 -16.91 1.24
C PRO A 171 -5.69 -17.67 2.30
N ASN A 172 -4.39 -17.37 2.39
CA ASN A 172 -3.44 -18.07 3.26
C ASN A 172 -3.04 -17.18 4.43
N LYS A 173 -3.73 -17.34 5.56
CA LYS A 173 -3.37 -16.61 6.78
C LYS A 173 -2.27 -17.33 7.53
N ASP A 174 -1.13 -16.67 7.71
CA ASP A 174 -0.10 -17.08 8.64
C ASP A 174 -0.60 -17.00 10.10
N ILE A 175 0.26 -17.35 11.05
CA ILE A 175 -0.10 -17.27 12.47
C ILE A 175 -0.40 -15.83 12.89
N THR A 176 0.33 -14.85 12.37
CA THR A 176 0.18 -13.42 12.69
C THR A 176 -1.21 -12.90 12.30
N LEU A 177 -1.66 -13.18 11.08
CA LEU A 177 -2.96 -12.78 10.55
C LEU A 177 -4.11 -13.52 11.25
N LYS A 178 -3.90 -14.78 11.66
CA LYS A 178 -4.88 -15.52 12.47
C LYS A 178 -5.03 -14.91 13.87
N THR A 179 -3.92 -14.54 14.51
CA THR A 179 -3.93 -13.83 15.80
C THR A 179 -4.63 -12.48 15.67
N ALA A 180 -4.32 -11.71 14.61
CA ALA A 180 -5.00 -10.45 14.33
C ALA A 180 -6.51 -10.67 14.14
N TYR A 181 -6.92 -11.67 13.35
CA TYR A 181 -8.34 -12.00 13.17
C TYR A 181 -9.05 -12.23 14.50
N GLN A 182 -8.45 -13.04 15.38
CA GLN A 182 -9.02 -13.38 16.68
C GLN A 182 -9.21 -12.14 17.55
N LEU A 183 -8.17 -11.31 17.66
CA LEU A 183 -8.20 -10.06 18.43
C LEU A 183 -9.22 -9.07 17.88
N ILE A 184 -9.30 -8.92 16.56
CA ILE A 184 -10.26 -8.04 15.88
C ILE A 184 -11.70 -8.46 16.14
N ALA A 185 -11.98 -9.75 15.99
CA ALA A 185 -13.29 -10.33 16.28
C ALA A 185 -13.73 -10.07 17.73
N PHE A 186 -12.80 -10.26 18.67
CA PHE A 186 -13.03 -9.99 20.08
C PHE A 186 -13.33 -8.50 20.33
N ASN A 187 -12.49 -7.59 19.84
CA ASN A 187 -12.66 -6.15 20.03
C ASN A 187 -13.96 -5.63 19.39
N GLN A 188 -14.35 -6.16 18.23
CA GLN A 188 -15.65 -5.87 17.63
C GLN A 188 -16.82 -6.33 18.52
N GLY A 189 -16.68 -7.50 19.15
CA GLY A 189 -17.64 -8.01 20.12
C GLY A 189 -17.79 -7.07 21.32
N VAL A 190 -16.67 -6.64 21.89
CA VAL A 190 -16.64 -5.69 23.01
C VAL A 190 -17.30 -4.36 22.64
N GLU A 191 -16.95 -3.78 21.48
CA GLU A 191 -17.54 -2.52 21.03
C GLU A 191 -19.06 -2.63 20.85
N ARG A 192 -19.53 -3.70 20.20
CA ARG A 192 -20.97 -3.94 20.01
C ARG A 192 -21.68 -4.18 21.33
N PHE A 193 -21.03 -4.85 22.28
CA PHE A 193 -21.56 -5.07 23.62
C PHE A 193 -21.73 -3.74 24.37
N GLN A 194 -20.72 -2.87 24.34
CA GLN A 194 -20.77 -1.54 24.96
C GLN A 194 -21.88 -0.67 24.36
N LYS A 195 -22.15 -0.82 23.06
CA LYS A 195 -23.27 -0.16 22.35
C LYS A 195 -24.63 -0.86 22.57
N ALA A 196 -24.73 -1.80 23.51
CA ALA A 196 -25.91 -2.62 23.80
C ALA A 196 -26.45 -3.44 22.61
N ASN A 197 -25.66 -3.58 21.54
CA ASN A 197 -25.97 -4.48 20.42
C ASN A 197 -25.53 -5.90 20.79
N PHE A 198 -26.24 -6.52 21.73
CA PHE A 198 -25.88 -7.82 22.28
C PHE A 198 -25.93 -8.95 21.24
N THR A 199 -26.88 -8.91 20.30
CA THR A 199 -26.95 -9.89 19.21
C THR A 199 -25.74 -9.80 18.29
N GLY A 200 -25.35 -8.57 17.90
CA GLY A 200 -24.14 -8.33 17.11
C GLY A 200 -22.87 -8.68 17.89
N ALA A 201 -22.84 -8.44 19.20
CA ALA A 201 -21.73 -8.79 20.08
C ALA A 201 -21.52 -10.31 20.07
N ILE A 202 -22.58 -11.09 20.32
CA ILE A 202 -22.55 -12.57 20.27
C ILE A 202 -22.01 -13.06 18.92
N SER A 203 -22.48 -12.50 17.81
CA SER A 203 -22.01 -12.89 16.47
C SER A 203 -20.52 -12.62 16.27
N SER A 204 -19.98 -11.53 16.83
CA SER A 204 -18.56 -11.17 16.70
C SER A 204 -17.68 -12.02 17.61
N PHE A 205 -18.11 -12.23 18.85
CA PHE A 205 -17.45 -13.11 19.81
C PHE A 205 -17.35 -14.55 19.28
N LYS A 206 -18.37 -15.06 18.60
CA LYS A 206 -18.31 -16.37 17.93
C LYS A 206 -17.23 -16.46 16.84
N LEU A 207 -16.81 -15.34 16.23
CA LEU A 207 -15.73 -15.36 15.23
C LEU A 207 -14.37 -15.62 15.88
N VAL A 208 -14.20 -15.37 17.19
CA VAL A 208 -12.96 -15.67 17.94
C VAL A 208 -12.59 -17.14 17.82
N ASP A 209 -13.58 -18.05 17.78
CA ASP A 209 -13.37 -19.49 17.69
C ASP A 209 -12.96 -19.97 16.29
N LYS A 210 -13.02 -19.11 15.27
CA LYS A 210 -12.58 -19.46 13.91
C LYS A 210 -11.07 -19.69 13.84
N HIS A 211 -10.32 -18.93 14.62
CA HIS A 211 -8.87 -19.01 14.74
C HIS A 211 -8.49 -18.92 16.23
N PRO A 212 -8.62 -20.02 17.00
CA PRO A 212 -8.44 -20.02 18.45
C PRO A 212 -6.94 -20.05 18.82
N ILE A 213 -6.23 -18.95 18.58
CA ILE A 213 -4.79 -18.85 18.83
C ILE A 213 -4.49 -18.59 20.31
N ASP A 214 -5.18 -17.61 20.91
CA ASP A 214 -5.11 -17.26 22.32
C ASP A 214 -6.31 -17.83 23.09
N PRO A 215 -6.12 -18.88 23.91
CA PRO A 215 -7.19 -19.47 24.70
C PRO A 215 -7.83 -18.51 25.71
N ALA A 216 -7.11 -17.48 26.17
CA ALA A 216 -7.66 -16.49 27.08
C ALA A 216 -8.73 -15.65 26.39
N LEU A 217 -8.52 -15.29 25.11
CA LEU A 217 -9.56 -14.62 24.32
C LEU A 217 -10.76 -15.53 24.04
N ASN A 218 -10.55 -16.83 23.84
CA ASN A 218 -11.67 -17.79 23.71
C ASN A 218 -12.51 -17.84 25.00
N ALA A 219 -11.88 -17.97 26.16
CA ALA A 219 -12.57 -18.01 27.45
C ALA A 219 -13.33 -16.70 27.73
N GLN A 220 -12.68 -15.55 27.51
CA GLN A 220 -13.34 -14.25 27.64
C GLN A 220 -14.52 -14.11 26.67
N SER A 221 -14.33 -14.51 25.41
CA SER A 221 -15.40 -14.48 24.39
C SER A 221 -16.61 -15.30 24.81
N ALA A 222 -16.40 -16.52 25.33
CA ALA A 222 -17.46 -17.37 25.85
C ALA A 222 -18.20 -16.72 27.03
N TYR A 223 -17.48 -16.08 27.95
CA TYR A 223 -18.07 -15.31 29.05
C TYR A 223 -18.95 -14.16 28.54
N TRP A 224 -18.43 -13.35 27.62
CA TRP A 224 -19.17 -12.22 27.06
C TRP A 224 -20.39 -12.67 26.24
N ILE A 225 -20.34 -13.82 25.58
CA ILE A 225 -21.52 -14.43 24.94
C ILE A 225 -22.57 -14.80 25.98
N ALA A 226 -22.18 -15.39 27.11
CA ALA A 226 -23.10 -15.72 28.19
C ALA A 226 -23.75 -14.45 28.78
N ASP A 227 -22.95 -13.42 29.07
CA ASP A 227 -23.46 -12.14 29.57
C ASP A 227 -24.39 -11.44 28.57
N ALA A 228 -24.04 -11.43 27.28
CA ALA A 228 -24.89 -10.87 26.25
C ALA A 228 -26.24 -11.61 26.15
N ASN A 229 -26.26 -12.93 26.29
CA ASN A 229 -27.50 -13.70 26.37
C ASN A 229 -28.31 -13.38 27.62
N TYR A 230 -27.65 -13.17 28.78
CA TYR A 230 -28.31 -12.72 30.00
C TYR A 230 -29.00 -11.35 29.80
N ARG A 231 -28.29 -10.38 29.20
CA ARG A 231 -28.85 -9.05 28.87
C ARG A 231 -30.05 -9.12 27.92
N LEU A 232 -30.05 -10.11 27.02
CA LEU A 232 -31.16 -10.42 26.11
C LEU A 232 -32.28 -11.25 26.75
N LYS A 233 -32.21 -11.53 28.06
CA LYS A 233 -33.15 -12.40 28.82
C LYS A 233 -33.22 -13.85 28.32
N ARG A 234 -32.17 -14.32 27.64
CA ARG A 234 -32.01 -15.70 27.17
C ARG A 234 -31.30 -16.52 28.24
N TYR A 235 -31.95 -16.67 29.40
CA TYR A 235 -31.31 -17.18 30.61
C TYR A 235 -30.79 -18.62 30.48
N ASP A 236 -31.49 -19.49 29.74
CA ASP A 236 -31.03 -20.87 29.52
C ASP A 236 -29.68 -20.92 28.81
N LEU A 237 -29.50 -20.09 27.77
CA LEU A 237 -28.23 -19.98 27.04
C LEU A 237 -27.14 -19.33 27.92
N ALA A 238 -27.51 -18.35 28.75
CA ALA A 238 -26.56 -17.71 29.66
C ALA A 238 -26.05 -18.71 30.72
N ILE A 239 -26.93 -19.50 31.33
CA ILE A 239 -26.57 -20.54 32.30
C ILE A 239 -25.66 -21.58 31.67
N GLN A 240 -25.97 -22.03 30.44
CA GLN A 240 -25.12 -22.97 29.72
C GLN A 240 -23.72 -22.36 29.47
N GLY A 241 -23.66 -21.11 29.02
CA GLY A 241 -22.40 -20.41 28.76
C GLY A 241 -21.55 -20.24 30.03
N TYR A 242 -22.13 -19.75 31.13
CA TYR A 242 -21.39 -19.54 32.38
C TYR A 242 -20.86 -20.83 33.02
N LYS A 243 -21.41 -22.01 32.68
CA LYS A 243 -20.90 -23.30 33.15
C LYS A 243 -19.70 -23.81 32.34
N GLN A 244 -19.47 -23.25 31.15
CA GLN A 244 -18.41 -23.68 30.23
C GLN A 244 -17.14 -22.81 30.35
N VAL A 245 -17.24 -21.68 31.05
CA VAL A 245 -16.14 -20.76 31.37
C VAL A 245 -15.67 -21.03 32.79
#